data_AF-A0AAP0E0K4-F1
#
_entry.id   AF-A0AAP0E0K4-F1
#
_cell.length_a   1.000
_cell.length_b   1.000
_cell.length_c   1.000
_cell.angle_alpha   90.00
_cell.angle_beta   90.00
_cell.angle_gamma   90.00
#
_symmetry.space_group_name_H-M   'P 1'
#
loop_
_entity.id
_entity.type
_entity.pdbx_description
1 polymer ?
#
loop_
_entity_poly.entity_id
_entity_poly.type
_entity_poly.pdbx_seq_one_letter_code
_entity_poly.pdbx_strand_id
1 'polypeptide(L)'
;MASLVTEKSTSANPKDERPEKFKGLDFKRWQQKMLFWLTTMNLANIVKEEVPKSDEDPLSRETLLTIEAWRNSDFLCRNYILNRLDDTLYDVYSECKTAKDVWDLLEKKYRIKMQGAKKFVVGKFLKYNMVDSKSVVKQVEELQVLIHELHAEGCIINDY
;
A
#
# COMPACT_ATOMS: atom_id res chain seq x y z
N MET A 1 27.16 -16.86 48.25
CA MET A 1 26.01 -15.97 48.39
C MET A 1 25.78 -15.24 47.08
N ALA A 2 24.53 -15.33 46.59
CA ALA A 2 23.84 -14.61 45.51
C ALA A 2 24.62 -13.95 44.36
N SER A 3 24.42 -14.52 43.16
CA SER A 3 24.53 -13.84 41.87
C SER A 3 23.49 -12.72 41.74
N LEU A 4 23.87 -11.60 41.14
CA LEU A 4 22.95 -10.62 40.55
C LEU A 4 23.44 -10.32 39.14
N VAL A 5 22.97 -11.13 38.20
CA VAL A 5 22.98 -10.78 36.78
C VAL A 5 21.91 -9.70 36.61
N THR A 6 22.33 -8.47 36.37
CA THR A 6 21.41 -7.42 35.94
C THR A 6 20.98 -7.73 34.52
N GLU A 7 19.83 -8.40 34.38
CA GLU A 7 19.10 -8.47 33.14
C GLU A 7 18.74 -7.04 32.71
N LYS A 8 19.31 -6.60 31.58
CA LYS A 8 18.78 -5.45 30.86
C LYS A 8 17.39 -5.85 30.37
N SER A 9 16.38 -5.36 31.07
CA SER A 9 15.00 -5.37 30.61
C SER A 9 14.94 -4.66 29.26
N THR A 10 14.80 -5.44 28.20
CA THR A 10 14.47 -4.96 26.87
C THR A 10 13.10 -4.32 26.97
N SER A 11 13.06 -3.00 27.12
CA SER A 11 11.84 -2.22 27.00
C SER A 11 11.31 -2.44 25.58
N ALA A 12 10.34 -3.35 25.45
CA ALA A 12 9.57 -3.50 24.24
C ALA A 12 8.87 -2.16 23.98
N ASN A 13 9.42 -1.39 23.04
CA ASN A 13 8.76 -0.20 22.54
C ASN A 13 7.36 -0.61 22.05
N PRO A 14 6.29 0.17 22.34
CA PRO A 14 4.99 -0.09 21.74
C PRO A 14 5.21 -0.20 20.24
N LYS A 15 4.74 -1.30 19.64
CA LYS A 15 4.97 -1.60 18.22
C LYS A 15 4.77 -0.33 17.41
N ASP A 16 5.86 0.14 16.83
CA ASP A 16 5.91 1.31 15.98
C ASP A 16 4.75 1.25 14.98
N GLU A 17 3.76 2.15 15.10
CA GLU A 17 2.54 2.14 14.27
C GLU A 17 2.83 2.40 12.78
N ARG A 18 4.10 2.71 12.46
CA ARG A 18 4.61 2.89 11.11
C ARG A 18 4.50 1.61 10.29
N PRO A 19 4.08 1.71 9.01
CA PRO A 19 4.07 0.57 8.11
C PRO A 19 5.49 0.05 7.86
N GLU A 20 5.61 -1.27 7.68
CA GLU A 20 6.85 -1.90 7.24
C GLU A 20 7.28 -1.37 5.85
N LYS A 21 8.57 -1.53 5.53
CA LYS A 21 9.09 -1.17 4.19
C LYS A 21 8.39 -2.00 3.11
N PHE A 22 7.89 -1.34 2.08
CA PHE A 22 7.32 -1.96 0.90
C PHE A 22 8.41 -2.58 0.03
N LYS A 23 8.24 -3.86 -0.29
CA LYS A 23 9.17 -4.64 -1.11
C LYS A 23 8.60 -5.07 -2.46
N GLY A 24 7.55 -4.36 -2.92
CA GLY A 24 6.88 -4.66 -4.18
C GLY A 24 5.81 -5.77 -4.16
N LEU A 25 5.53 -6.36 -2.99
CA LEU A 25 4.49 -7.39 -2.79
C LEU A 25 3.38 -6.90 -1.86
N ASP A 26 2.17 -7.46 -1.99
CA ASP A 26 0.99 -7.13 -1.18
C ASP A 26 0.66 -5.63 -1.12
N PHE A 27 0.79 -4.94 -2.27
CA PHE A 27 0.63 -3.48 -2.36
C PHE A 27 -0.66 -2.98 -1.72
N LYS A 28 -1.80 -3.65 -1.92
CA LYS A 28 -3.08 -3.26 -1.32
C LYS A 28 -3.00 -3.16 0.21
N ARG A 29 -2.40 -4.15 0.87
CA ARG A 29 -2.26 -4.18 2.33
C ARG A 29 -1.28 -3.12 2.80
N TRP A 30 -0.14 -2.99 2.11
CA TRP A 30 0.85 -1.96 2.44
C TRP A 30 0.26 -0.55 2.30
N GLN A 31 -0.42 -0.30 1.17
CA GLN A 31 -1.05 0.98 0.86
C GLN A 31 -2.10 1.36 1.90
N GLN A 32 -2.95 0.43 2.33
CA GLN A 32 -3.93 0.68 3.39
C GLN A 32 -3.27 1.06 4.72
N LYS A 33 -2.21 0.33 5.13
CA LYS A 33 -1.44 0.67 6.34
C LYS A 33 -0.76 2.03 6.22
N MET A 34 -0.19 2.34 5.06
CA MET A 34 0.44 3.63 4.79
C MET A 34 -0.57 4.76 4.85
N LEU A 35 -1.75 4.62 4.24
CA LEU A 35 -2.80 5.64 4.27
C LEU A 35 -3.33 5.86 5.69
N PHE A 36 -3.51 4.78 6.45
CA PHE A 36 -3.91 4.88 7.87
C PHE A 36 -2.86 5.68 8.66
N TRP A 37 -1.58 5.34 8.50
CA TRP A 37 -0.50 6.05 9.18
C TRP A 37 -0.38 7.53 8.73
N LEU A 38 -0.56 7.85 7.44
CA LEU A 38 -0.62 9.25 7.00
C LEU A 38 -1.83 9.99 7.59
N THR A 39 -2.94 9.30 7.86
CA THR A 39 -4.12 9.88 8.50
C THR A 39 -3.82 10.27 9.95
N THR A 40 -3.11 9.42 10.71
CA THR A 40 -2.73 9.77 12.10
C THR A 40 -1.78 10.97 12.16
N MET A 41 -1.06 11.24 11.07
CA MET A 41 -0.19 12.41 10.90
C MET A 41 -0.90 13.63 10.28
N ASN A 42 -2.21 13.55 9.98
CA ASN A 42 -2.99 14.57 9.28
C ASN A 42 -2.46 14.92 7.87
N LEU A 43 -1.93 13.93 7.15
CA LEU A 43 -1.32 14.10 5.82
C LEU A 43 -2.06 13.33 4.70
N ALA A 44 -3.14 12.61 5.03
CA ALA A 44 -3.84 11.76 4.07
C ALA A 44 -4.45 12.51 2.86
N ASN A 45 -4.73 13.81 3.01
CA ASN A 45 -5.26 14.62 1.93
C ASN A 45 -4.20 15.02 0.90
N ILE A 46 -2.93 15.10 1.31
CA ILE A 46 -1.81 15.52 0.45
C ILE A 46 -1.62 14.57 -0.75
N VAL A 47 -1.89 13.28 -0.58
CA VAL A 47 -1.81 12.31 -1.69
C VAL A 47 -3.05 12.31 -2.60
N LYS A 48 -4.10 13.06 -2.24
CA LYS A 48 -5.36 13.13 -2.99
C LYS A 48 -5.50 14.47 -3.71
N GLU A 49 -5.20 15.56 -3.03
CA GLU A 49 -5.41 16.92 -3.49
C GLU A 49 -4.36 17.35 -4.51
N GLU A 50 -4.78 18.20 -5.45
CA GLU A 50 -3.87 18.85 -6.39
C GLU A 50 -3.09 19.98 -5.70
N VAL A 51 -1.95 20.35 -6.28
CA VAL A 51 -1.16 21.50 -5.83
C VAL A 51 -2.06 22.74 -5.77
N PRO A 52 -2.13 23.47 -4.63
CA PRO A 52 -2.91 24.69 -4.52
C PRO A 52 -2.49 25.68 -5.60
N LYS A 53 -3.46 26.16 -6.38
CA LYS A 53 -3.27 27.22 -7.37
C LYS A 53 -3.95 28.48 -6.86
N SER A 54 -3.28 29.61 -6.98
CA SER A 54 -3.85 30.93 -6.76
C SER A 54 -3.71 31.73 -8.04
N ASP A 55 -4.84 32.27 -8.51
CA ASP A 55 -4.90 33.16 -9.67
C ASP A 55 -4.84 34.65 -9.22
N GLU A 56 -4.57 34.91 -7.94
CA GLU A 56 -4.47 36.27 -7.38
C GLU A 56 -3.08 36.87 -7.63
N ASP A 57 -3.03 38.09 -8.17
CA ASP A 57 -1.82 38.90 -8.30
C ASP A 57 -2.12 40.35 -7.87
N PRO A 58 -1.47 40.88 -6.81
CA PRO A 58 -0.49 40.22 -5.95
C PRO A 58 -1.14 39.25 -4.95
N LEU A 59 -0.43 38.17 -4.62
CA LEU A 59 -0.88 37.22 -3.60
C LEU A 59 -1.07 37.90 -2.25
N SER A 60 -2.19 37.61 -1.58
CA SER A 60 -2.38 38.01 -0.19
C SER A 60 -1.38 37.29 0.73
N ARG A 61 -1.08 37.91 1.88
CA ARG A 61 -0.23 37.29 2.92
C ARG A 61 -0.81 35.96 3.41
N GLU A 62 -2.12 35.88 3.53
CA GLU A 62 -2.83 34.67 3.98
C GLU A 62 -2.71 33.53 2.95
N THR A 63 -2.86 33.86 1.67
CA THR A 63 -2.67 32.91 0.56
C THR A 63 -1.24 32.36 0.55
N LEU A 64 -0.24 33.23 0.77
CA LEU A 64 1.17 32.81 0.82
C LEU A 64 1.45 31.80 1.96
N LEU A 65 0.97 32.10 3.17
CA LEU A 65 1.12 31.20 4.33
C LEU A 65 0.46 29.84 4.10
N THR A 66 -0.69 29.83 3.44
CA THR A 66 -1.41 28.59 3.09
C THR A 66 -0.61 27.73 2.10
N ILE A 67 -0.03 28.35 1.07
CA ILE A 67 0.83 27.65 0.10
C ILE A 67 2.09 27.09 0.77
N GLU A 68 2.73 27.85 1.65
CA GLU A 68 3.91 27.41 2.39
C GLU A 68 3.59 26.23 3.32
N ALA A 69 2.48 26.30 4.06
CA ALA A 69 2.02 25.21 4.92
C ALA A 69 1.73 23.93 4.11
N TRP A 70 1.10 24.08 2.94
CA TRP A 70 0.87 22.95 2.04
C TRP A 70 2.18 22.35 1.52
N ARG A 71 3.13 23.18 1.07
CA ARG A 71 4.44 22.70 0.57
C ARG A 71 5.21 21.93 1.65
N ASN A 72 5.18 22.41 2.89
CA ASN A 72 5.79 21.70 4.00
C ASN A 72 5.11 20.34 4.25
N SER A 73 3.79 20.30 4.19
CA SER A 73 3.01 19.06 4.34
C SER A 73 3.28 18.06 3.22
N ASP A 74 3.37 18.54 1.97
CA ASP A 74 3.77 17.75 0.80
C ASP A 74 5.18 17.17 0.97
N PHE A 75 6.14 18.00 1.37
CA PHE A 75 7.50 17.56 1.63
C PHE A 75 7.55 16.44 2.69
N LEU A 76 6.86 16.62 3.83
CA LEU A 76 6.82 15.61 4.89
C LEU A 76 6.15 14.32 4.42
N CYS A 77 4.98 14.42 3.79
CA CYS A 77 4.24 13.28 3.29
C CYS A 77 5.07 12.46 2.28
N ARG A 78 5.72 13.15 1.34
CA ARG A 78 6.60 12.53 0.34
C ARG A 78 7.75 11.78 1.01
N ASN A 79 8.43 12.41 1.97
CA ASN A 79 9.51 11.78 2.73
C ASN A 79 9.02 10.56 3.51
N TYR A 80 7.84 10.62 4.12
CA TYR A 80 7.27 9.49 4.84
C TYR A 80 6.98 8.31 3.92
N ILE A 81 6.38 8.55 2.75
CA ILE A 81 6.13 7.50 1.76
C ILE A 81 7.45 6.88 1.29
N LEU A 82 8.40 7.72 0.85
CA LEU A 82 9.69 7.28 0.32
C LEU A 82 10.47 6.44 1.35
N ASN A 83 10.56 6.89 2.59
CA ASN A 83 11.28 6.15 3.64
C ASN A 83 10.67 4.77 3.95
N ARG A 84 9.40 4.55 3.59
CA ARG A 84 8.69 3.26 3.72
C ARG A 84 8.77 2.42 2.45
N LEU A 85 9.60 2.79 1.48
CA LEU A 85 9.99 1.92 0.36
C LEU A 85 11.30 1.19 0.72
N ASP A 86 11.54 0.03 0.09
CA ASP A 86 12.89 -0.50 0.02
C ASP A 86 13.82 0.40 -0.79
N ASP A 87 15.12 0.20 -0.69
CA ASP A 87 16.10 1.13 -1.23
C ASP A 87 16.05 1.18 -2.77
N THR A 88 15.73 0.06 -3.43
CA THR A 88 15.60 0.02 -4.90
C THR A 88 14.38 0.83 -5.37
N LEU A 89 13.27 0.72 -4.67
CA LEU A 89 12.06 1.49 -4.96
C LEU A 89 12.26 2.97 -4.57
N TYR A 90 12.92 3.25 -3.45
CA TYR A 90 13.26 4.61 -3.04
C TYR A 90 13.96 5.35 -4.18
N ASP A 91 15.03 4.77 -4.73
CA ASP A 91 15.82 5.41 -5.78
C ASP A 91 14.95 5.77 -6.99
N VAL A 92 14.10 4.85 -7.44
CA VAL A 92 13.19 5.04 -8.58
C VAL A 92 12.15 6.15 -8.34
N TYR A 93 11.61 6.25 -7.13
CA TYR A 93 10.54 7.20 -6.82
C TYR A 93 11.03 8.51 -6.19
N SER A 94 12.32 8.61 -5.85
CA SER A 94 12.91 9.80 -5.21
C SER A 94 12.86 11.05 -6.09
N GLU A 95 12.87 10.87 -7.41
CA GLU A 95 12.79 11.94 -8.42
C GLU A 95 11.40 12.60 -8.52
N CYS A 96 10.37 11.99 -7.92
CA CYS A 96 9.02 12.55 -7.90
C CYS A 96 8.98 13.86 -7.11
N LYS A 97 8.28 14.85 -7.66
CA LYS A 97 8.25 16.21 -7.10
C LYS A 97 7.32 16.32 -5.91
N THR A 98 6.17 15.65 -5.97
CA THR A 98 5.13 15.70 -4.93
C THR A 98 4.88 14.33 -4.30
N ALA A 99 4.29 14.31 -3.11
CA ALA A 99 3.83 13.06 -2.49
C ALA A 99 2.76 12.36 -3.33
N LYS A 100 1.90 13.15 -3.98
CA LYS A 100 0.89 12.67 -4.92
C LYS A 100 1.51 11.95 -6.12
N ASP A 101 2.56 12.50 -6.73
CA ASP A 101 3.27 11.84 -7.85
C ASP A 101 3.79 10.45 -7.44
N VAL A 102 4.40 10.34 -6.25
CA VAL A 102 4.88 9.06 -5.72
C VAL A 102 3.70 8.09 -5.55
N TRP A 103 2.62 8.57 -4.91
CA TRP A 103 1.43 7.76 -4.65
C TRP A 103 0.78 7.23 -5.94
N ASP A 104 0.55 8.12 -6.91
CA ASP A 104 -0.10 7.80 -8.18
C ASP A 104 0.74 6.84 -9.04
N LEU A 105 2.07 7.00 -9.06
CA LEU A 105 2.94 6.08 -9.78
C LEU A 105 3.03 4.70 -9.13
N LEU A 106 3.01 4.63 -7.79
CA LEU A 106 2.90 3.37 -7.06
C LEU A 106 1.56 2.69 -7.37
N GLU A 107 0.45 3.41 -7.26
CA GLU A 107 -0.87 2.89 -7.63
C GLU A 107 -0.89 2.38 -9.07
N LYS A 108 -0.43 3.18 -10.03
CA LYS A 108 -0.40 2.79 -11.45
C LYS A 108 0.39 1.50 -11.67
N LYS A 109 1.60 1.39 -11.09
CA LYS A 109 2.49 0.24 -11.29
C LYS A 109 1.93 -1.05 -10.67
N TYR A 110 1.40 -0.97 -9.45
CA TYR A 110 1.02 -2.15 -8.69
C TYR A 110 -0.47 -2.51 -8.84
N ARG A 111 -1.36 -1.56 -9.17
CA ARG A 111 -2.76 -1.85 -9.51
C ARG A 111 -2.89 -2.65 -10.80
N ILE A 112 -2.06 -2.39 -11.82
CA ILE A 112 -2.07 -3.17 -13.08
C ILE A 112 -1.66 -4.62 -12.82
N LYS A 113 -0.60 -4.84 -12.02
CA LYS A 113 -0.16 -6.19 -11.63
C LYS A 113 -1.28 -6.96 -10.93
N MET A 114 -2.00 -6.31 -10.02
CA MET A 114 -3.16 -6.92 -9.35
C MET A 114 -4.30 -7.25 -10.33
N GLN A 115 -4.65 -6.36 -11.25
CA GLN A 115 -5.67 -6.67 -12.26
C GLN A 115 -5.27 -7.86 -13.15
N GLY A 116 -3.97 -8.00 -13.44
CA GLY A 116 -3.43 -9.17 -14.13
C GLY A 116 -3.57 -10.46 -13.32
N ALA A 117 -3.20 -10.44 -12.05
CA ALA A 117 -3.35 -11.58 -11.13
C ALA A 117 -4.82 -12.01 -11.01
N LYS A 118 -5.73 -11.06 -10.73
CA LYS A 118 -7.17 -11.33 -10.67
C LYS A 118 -7.72 -11.94 -11.96
N LYS A 119 -7.40 -11.36 -13.12
CA LYS A 119 -7.82 -11.90 -14.44
C LYS A 119 -7.29 -13.31 -14.67
N PHE A 120 -6.07 -13.59 -14.23
CA PHE A 120 -5.45 -14.91 -14.38
C PHE A 120 -6.16 -15.97 -13.54
N VAL A 121 -6.44 -15.69 -12.27
CA VAL A 121 -7.16 -16.60 -11.37
C VAL A 121 -8.59 -16.83 -11.88
N VAL A 122 -9.31 -15.77 -12.27
CA VAL A 122 -10.64 -15.88 -12.91
C VAL A 122 -10.57 -16.74 -14.18
N GLY A 123 -9.56 -16.53 -15.01
CA GLY A 123 -9.35 -17.32 -16.23
C GLY A 123 -9.08 -18.80 -15.96
N LYS A 124 -8.31 -19.14 -14.90
CA LYS A 124 -8.10 -20.53 -14.48
C LYS A 124 -9.41 -21.17 -13.99
N PHE A 125 -10.16 -20.47 -13.16
CA PHE A 125 -11.44 -20.94 -12.64
C PHE A 125 -12.45 -21.21 -13.77
N LEU A 126 -12.63 -20.24 -14.69
CA LEU A 126 -13.56 -20.39 -15.82
C LEU A 126 -13.16 -21.49 -16.82
N LYS A 127 -11.87 -21.84 -16.90
CA LYS A 127 -11.35 -22.91 -17.77
C LYS A 127 -11.23 -24.25 -17.05
N TYR A 128 -11.50 -24.30 -15.75
CA TYR A 128 -11.40 -25.52 -14.99
C TYR A 128 -12.48 -26.51 -15.47
N ASN A 129 -12.04 -27.67 -15.94
CA ASN A 129 -12.90 -28.77 -16.34
C ASN A 129 -12.47 -30.01 -15.57
N MET A 130 -13.45 -30.77 -15.09
CA MET A 130 -13.17 -32.07 -14.50
C MET A 130 -12.78 -33.07 -15.59
N VAL A 131 -11.86 -33.98 -15.26
CA VAL A 131 -11.33 -35.01 -16.15
C VAL A 131 -11.46 -36.39 -15.50
N ASP A 132 -11.74 -37.41 -16.31
CA ASP A 132 -11.98 -38.78 -15.85
C ASP A 132 -10.72 -39.45 -15.24
N SER A 133 -9.54 -38.93 -15.58
CA SER A 133 -8.26 -39.45 -15.10
C SER A 133 -7.94 -39.10 -13.65
N LYS A 134 -8.76 -38.27 -12.98
CA LYS A 134 -8.58 -37.86 -11.59
C LYS A 134 -9.79 -38.23 -10.74
N SER A 135 -9.55 -38.58 -9.47
CA SER A 135 -10.64 -38.77 -8.53
C SER A 135 -11.41 -37.47 -8.30
N VAL A 136 -12.71 -37.56 -7.99
CA VAL A 136 -13.54 -36.40 -7.67
C VAL A 136 -12.95 -35.60 -6.50
N VAL A 137 -12.43 -36.28 -5.48
CA VAL A 137 -11.83 -35.61 -4.29
C VAL A 137 -10.67 -34.69 -4.69
N LYS A 138 -9.71 -35.20 -5.47
CA LYS A 138 -8.56 -34.40 -5.92
C LYS A 138 -8.99 -33.20 -6.76
N GLN A 139 -10.05 -33.37 -7.55
CA GLN A 139 -10.59 -32.30 -8.38
C GLN A 139 -11.30 -31.22 -7.53
N VAL A 140 -12.05 -31.63 -6.51
CA VAL A 140 -12.65 -30.71 -5.54
C VAL A 140 -11.57 -29.91 -4.79
N GLU A 141 -10.48 -30.54 -4.38
CA GLU A 141 -9.34 -29.84 -3.75
C GLU A 141 -8.72 -28.79 -4.68
N GLU A 142 -8.50 -29.14 -5.97
CA GLU A 142 -8.02 -28.19 -6.98
C GLU A 142 -8.98 -27.00 -7.17
N LEU A 143 -10.29 -27.25 -7.19
CA LEU A 143 -11.30 -26.22 -7.28
C LEU A 143 -11.34 -25.33 -6.03
N GLN A 144 -11.23 -25.92 -4.83
CA GLN A 144 -11.17 -25.17 -3.56
C GLN A 144 -9.96 -24.23 -3.52
N VAL A 145 -8.80 -24.66 -4.02
CA VAL A 145 -7.62 -23.78 -4.13
C VAL A 145 -7.92 -22.57 -5.03
N LEU A 146 -8.54 -22.79 -6.20
CA LEU A 146 -8.92 -21.71 -7.10
C LEU A 146 -9.94 -20.75 -6.45
N ILE A 147 -10.91 -21.27 -5.70
CA ILE A 147 -11.88 -20.45 -4.94
C ILE A 147 -11.19 -19.60 -3.88
N HIS A 148 -10.24 -20.17 -3.12
CA HIS A 148 -9.47 -19.42 -2.13
C HIS A 148 -8.63 -18.31 -2.78
N GLU A 149 -7.98 -18.58 -3.92
CA GLU A 149 -7.26 -17.57 -4.70
C GLU A 149 -8.21 -16.45 -5.18
N LEU A 150 -9.43 -16.79 -5.63
CA LEU A 150 -10.44 -15.81 -6.04
C LEU A 150 -10.88 -14.91 -4.87
N HIS A 151 -11.11 -15.48 -3.70
CA HIS A 151 -11.46 -14.71 -2.50
C HIS A 151 -10.31 -13.79 -2.06
N ALA A 152 -9.06 -14.25 -2.14
CA ALA A 152 -7.88 -13.42 -1.84
C ALA A 152 -7.77 -12.19 -2.77
N GLU A 153 -8.15 -12.36 -4.04
CA GLU A 153 -8.24 -11.27 -5.04
C GLU A 153 -9.52 -10.41 -4.91
N GLY A 154 -10.38 -10.71 -3.92
CA GLY A 154 -11.63 -10.00 -3.67
C GLY A 154 -12.71 -10.24 -4.72
N CYS A 155 -12.73 -11.42 -5.34
CA CYS A 155 -13.86 -11.90 -6.13
C CYS A 155 -14.94 -12.46 -5.18
N ILE A 156 -16.20 -12.18 -5.47
CA ILE A 156 -17.35 -12.81 -4.81
C ILE A 156 -17.87 -13.88 -5.77
N ILE A 157 -17.94 -15.12 -5.31
CA ILE A 157 -18.57 -16.23 -6.03
C ILE A 157 -19.95 -16.39 -5.40
N ASN A 158 -21.01 -16.14 -6.18
CA ASN A 158 -22.37 -16.31 -5.68
C ASN A 158 -22.77 -17.78 -5.76
N ASP A 159 -23.28 -18.31 -4.66
CA ASP A 159 -23.95 -19.61 -4.59
C ASP A 159 -25.40 -19.40 -5.03
N TYR A 160 -25.72 -19.69 -6.30
CA TYR A 160 -27.11 -19.74 -6.78
C TYR A 160 -27.66 -21.16 -6.69
#